data_AF-A0A438BLQ3-F1
#
_entry.id   AF-A0A438BLQ3-F1
#
_cell.length_a   1.000
_cell.length_b   1.000
_cell.length_c   1.000
_cell.angle_alpha   90.00
_cell.angle_beta   90.00
_cell.angle_gamma   90.00
#
_symmetry.space_group_name_H-M   'P 1'
#
loop_
_entity.id
_entity.type
_entity.pdbx_description
1 polymer ?
#
loop_
_entity_poly.entity_id
_entity_poly.type
_entity_poly.pdbx_seq_one_letter_code
_entity_poly.pdbx_strand_id
1 'polypeptide(L)'
;MFGSRRPKRKLLIIPLLRFSHGVSFEDQVLVIREKLAELYESEQQWSRAAQMLSGMDLDSTMRVIDDTLRLSKCVQIARLYLEDDDAVNAEAFINKASFLVSNSQHEVLNLQYKVCYARILDLKRKFLEAALRYYDISHIEKLQIGDELIDEEALEQALSAVVSCTILVAAVESPRVSLLRIVMAQDLLGVASSASVDGSIHTANRPLVLNISE
;
A
#
# COMPACT_ATOMS: atom_id res chain seq x y z
N MET A 1 9.38 18.69 -37.29
CA MET A 1 8.00 19.18 -37.08
C MET A 1 7.23 18.13 -36.27
N PHE A 2 7.32 18.16 -34.93
CA PHE A 2 6.55 17.28 -34.07
C PHE A 2 5.38 18.07 -33.48
N GLY A 3 4.20 17.85 -34.06
CA GLY A 3 2.95 18.43 -33.57
C GLY A 3 2.61 17.85 -32.21
N SER A 4 2.85 18.63 -31.15
CA SER A 4 2.37 18.37 -29.80
C SER A 4 0.85 18.45 -29.79
N ARG A 5 0.17 17.32 -30.09
CA ARG A 5 -1.24 17.15 -29.76
C ARG A 5 -1.32 16.79 -28.28
N ARG A 6 -1.18 17.81 -27.42
CA ARG A 6 -1.73 17.72 -26.08
C ARG A 6 -3.22 17.36 -26.23
N PRO A 7 -3.74 16.27 -25.64
CA PRO A 7 -5.17 16.09 -25.58
C PRO A 7 -5.71 17.32 -24.87
N LYS A 8 -6.63 17.99 -25.57
CA LYS A 8 -7.26 19.23 -25.12
C LYS A 8 -7.74 18.99 -23.69
N ARG A 9 -7.32 19.88 -22.77
CA ARG A 9 -7.94 20.10 -21.45
C ARG A 9 -9.41 20.47 -21.67
N LYS A 10 -10.22 19.49 -22.09
CA LYS A 10 -11.67 19.59 -22.07
C LYS A 10 -12.00 19.46 -20.59
N LEU A 11 -12.18 20.63 -20.01
CA LEU A 11 -13.02 20.94 -18.87
C LEU A 11 -14.27 20.01 -18.86
N LEU A 12 -14.12 18.76 -18.42
CA LEU A 12 -15.21 17.80 -18.22
C LEU A 12 -15.68 17.81 -16.76
N ILE A 13 -15.36 18.87 -16.01
CA ILE A 13 -15.67 19.00 -14.58
C ILE A 13 -17.16 19.34 -14.33
N ILE A 14 -18.00 19.58 -15.35
CA ILE A 14 -19.32 20.20 -15.13
C ILE A 14 -20.54 19.50 -15.79
N PRO A 15 -20.73 18.17 -15.73
CA PRO A 15 -22.13 17.72 -15.80
C PRO A 15 -22.58 16.66 -14.77
N LEU A 16 -21.84 16.43 -13.68
CA LEU A 16 -22.22 15.38 -12.70
C LEU A 16 -22.62 15.87 -11.31
N LEU A 17 -22.92 17.16 -11.11
CA LEU A 17 -23.54 17.62 -9.88
C LEU A 17 -25.01 17.95 -10.13
N ARG A 18 -25.81 16.89 -10.30
CA ARG A 18 -27.23 16.98 -9.95
C ARG A 18 -27.29 17.00 -8.42
N PHE A 19 -27.00 18.17 -7.85
CA PHE A 19 -27.02 18.39 -6.41
C PHE A 19 -28.44 18.11 -5.90
N SER A 20 -28.59 17.02 -5.15
CA SER A 20 -29.80 16.79 -4.38
C SER A 20 -29.91 17.88 -3.32
N HIS A 21 -31.02 18.63 -3.33
CA HIS A 21 -31.32 19.60 -2.29
C HIS A 21 -31.61 18.84 -0.98
N GLY A 22 -30.58 18.63 -0.16
CA GLY A 22 -30.69 17.89 1.11
C GLY A 22 -29.36 17.46 1.74
N VAL A 23 -28.24 17.59 1.04
CA VAL A 23 -26.90 17.19 1.53
C VAL A 23 -26.15 18.41 2.08
N SER A 24 -25.51 18.29 3.26
CA SER A 24 -24.72 19.37 3.85
C SER A 24 -23.59 19.82 2.91
N PHE A 25 -23.22 21.11 2.93
CA PHE A 25 -22.10 21.62 2.13
C PHE A 25 -20.81 20.84 2.40
N GLU A 26 -20.59 20.43 3.64
CA GLU A 26 -19.42 19.63 4.02
C GLU A 26 -19.40 18.23 3.39
N ASP A 27 -20.56 17.59 3.28
CA ASP A 27 -20.68 16.28 2.63
C ASP A 27 -20.48 16.42 1.11
N GLN A 28 -20.96 17.51 0.51
CA GLN A 28 -20.73 17.81 -0.91
C GLN A 28 -19.23 18.00 -1.22
N VAL A 29 -18.49 18.68 -0.34
CA VAL A 29 -17.03 18.86 -0.50
C VAL A 29 -16.30 17.52 -0.43
N LEU A 30 -16.71 16.61 0.46
CA LEU A 30 -16.11 15.26 0.54
C LEU A 30 -16.30 14.49 -0.77
N VAL A 31 -17.53 14.44 -1.29
CA VAL A 31 -17.83 13.76 -2.55
C VAL A 31 -17.00 14.31 -3.71
N ILE A 32 -16.83 15.64 -3.78
CA ILE A 32 -16.00 16.26 -4.81
C ILE A 32 -14.53 15.86 -4.66
N ARG A 33 -13.99 15.84 -3.44
CA ARG A 33 -12.60 15.45 -3.18
C ARG A 33 -12.33 13.98 -3.51
N GLU A 34 -13.24 13.09 -3.16
CA GLU A 34 -13.15 11.67 -3.53
C GLU A 34 -13.14 11.49 -5.05
N LYS A 35 -14.06 12.15 -5.77
CA LYS A 35 -14.11 12.09 -7.23
C LYS A 35 -12.89 12.69 -7.89
N LEU A 36 -12.34 13.78 -7.34
CA LEU A 36 -11.08 14.35 -7.83
C LEU A 36 -9.89 13.42 -7.56
N ALA A 37 -9.85 12.74 -6.43
CA ALA A 37 -8.82 11.74 -6.14
C ALA A 37 -8.85 10.59 -7.14
N GLU A 38 -10.03 10.02 -7.42
CA GLU A 38 -10.21 8.97 -8.45
C GLU A 38 -9.71 9.43 -9.83
N LEU A 39 -10.01 10.68 -10.21
CA LEU A 39 -9.53 11.26 -11.47
C LEU A 39 -8.00 11.37 -11.50
N TYR A 40 -7.39 11.90 -10.43
CA TYR A 40 -5.93 12.00 -10.36
C TYR A 40 -5.25 10.63 -10.35
N GLU A 41 -5.85 9.63 -9.70
CA GLU A 41 -5.38 8.25 -9.70
C GLU A 41 -5.41 7.66 -11.12
N SER A 42 -6.50 7.87 -11.86
CA SER A 42 -6.62 7.45 -13.27
C SER A 42 -5.59 8.12 -14.20
N GLU A 43 -5.11 9.32 -13.82
CA GLU A 43 -4.07 10.06 -14.52
C GLU A 43 -2.65 9.75 -13.99
N GLN A 44 -2.50 8.77 -13.10
CA GLN A 44 -1.24 8.39 -12.42
C GLN A 44 -0.58 9.56 -11.68
N GLN A 45 -1.37 10.52 -11.20
CA GLN A 45 -0.94 11.64 -10.38
C GLN A 45 -1.14 11.29 -8.89
N TRP A 46 -0.35 10.34 -8.41
CA TRP A 46 -0.56 9.70 -7.10
C TRP A 46 -0.52 10.68 -5.92
N SER A 47 0.50 11.53 -5.84
CA SER A 47 0.62 12.48 -4.74
C SER A 47 -0.46 13.57 -4.77
N ARG A 48 -1.02 13.91 -5.94
CA ARG A 48 -2.21 14.80 -6.02
C ARG A 48 -3.49 14.09 -5.56
N ALA A 49 -3.68 12.83 -5.92
CA ALA A 49 -4.79 12.02 -5.44
C ALA A 49 -4.74 11.91 -3.90
N ALA A 50 -3.56 11.60 -3.35
CA ALA A 50 -3.32 11.53 -1.91
C ALA A 50 -3.61 12.86 -1.21
N GLN A 51 -3.21 13.98 -1.81
CA GLN A 51 -3.51 15.33 -1.29
C GLN A 51 -5.02 15.60 -1.21
N MET A 52 -5.79 15.24 -2.24
CA MET A 52 -7.26 15.41 -2.23
C MET A 52 -7.90 14.64 -1.06
N LEU A 53 -7.46 13.40 -0.81
CA LEU A 53 -7.98 12.55 0.26
C LEU A 53 -7.50 12.97 1.64
N SER A 54 -6.22 13.36 1.78
CA SER A 54 -5.62 13.78 3.05
C SER A 54 -6.24 15.05 3.63
N GLY A 55 -6.81 15.90 2.77
CA GLY A 55 -7.50 17.11 3.22
C GLY A 55 -8.85 16.85 3.90
N MET A 56 -9.38 15.63 3.81
CA MET A 56 -10.62 15.25 4.50
C MET A 56 -10.37 15.25 6.02
N ASP A 57 -11.27 15.87 6.78
CA ASP A 57 -11.21 15.86 8.23
C ASP A 57 -11.66 14.49 8.77
N LEU A 58 -10.74 13.52 8.71
CA LEU A 58 -10.99 12.14 9.15
C LEU A 58 -11.23 12.03 10.65
N ASP A 59 -10.79 13.02 11.44
CA ASP A 59 -10.90 13.06 12.91
C ASP A 59 -12.05 13.97 13.38
N SER A 60 -12.91 14.40 12.45
CA SER A 60 -13.96 15.36 12.74
C SER A 60 -14.88 14.88 13.86
N THR A 61 -14.84 15.56 15.01
CA THR A 61 -15.72 15.25 16.17
C THR A 61 -17.20 15.54 15.87
N MET A 62 -17.48 16.27 14.78
CA MET A 62 -18.84 16.63 14.35
C MET A 62 -19.56 15.50 13.60
N ARG A 63 -18.83 14.51 13.06
CA ARG A 63 -19.40 13.37 12.34
C ARG A 63 -18.92 12.08 12.98
N VAL A 64 -19.85 11.16 13.24
CA VAL A 64 -19.49 9.78 13.61
C VAL A 64 -18.99 9.10 12.33
N ILE A 65 -17.69 9.28 12.04
CA ILE A 65 -17.00 8.54 10.99
C ILE A 65 -16.69 7.17 11.55
N ASP A 66 -17.12 6.13 10.83
CA ASP A 66 -16.82 4.75 11.20
C ASP A 66 -15.30 4.51 11.20
N ASP A 67 -14.80 3.83 12.22
CA ASP A 67 -13.36 3.56 12.36
C ASP A 67 -12.81 2.75 11.18
N THR A 68 -13.65 1.91 10.56
CA THR A 68 -13.30 1.17 9.33
C THR A 68 -13.09 2.10 8.15
N LEU A 69 -13.96 3.11 7.98
CA LEU A 69 -13.81 4.10 6.91
C LEU A 69 -12.54 4.92 7.11
N ARG A 70 -12.26 5.33 8.35
CA ARG A 70 -11.02 6.04 8.69
C ARG A 70 -9.79 5.19 8.39
N LEU A 71 -9.80 3.92 8.78
CA LEU A 71 -8.72 2.97 8.48
C LEU A 71 -8.52 2.82 6.97
N SER A 72 -9.61 2.59 6.22
CA SER A 72 -9.60 2.46 4.76
C SER A 72 -8.97 3.67 4.08
N LYS A 73 -9.40 4.89 4.43
CA LYS A 73 -8.85 6.11 3.84
C LYS A 73 -7.38 6.33 4.21
N CYS A 74 -6.97 6.04 5.45
CA CYS A 74 -5.56 6.14 5.84
C CYS A 74 -4.67 5.17 5.04
N VAL A 75 -5.10 3.93 4.87
CA VAL A 75 -4.38 2.92 4.07
C VAL A 75 -4.35 3.33 2.58
N GLN A 76 -5.45 3.84 2.03
CA GLN A 76 -5.52 4.34 0.66
C GLN A 76 -4.55 5.51 0.43
N ILE A 77 -4.54 6.51 1.32
CA ILE A 77 -3.62 7.65 1.23
C ILE A 77 -2.16 7.20 1.30
N ALA A 78 -1.83 6.29 2.22
CA ALA A 78 -0.49 5.76 2.35
C ALA A 78 -0.05 5.00 1.08
N ARG A 79 -0.95 4.20 0.48
CA ARG A 79 -0.69 3.52 -0.80
C ARG A 79 -0.41 4.51 -1.92
N LEU A 80 -1.22 5.56 -2.06
CA LEU A 80 -1.00 6.59 -3.10
C LEU A 80 0.35 7.30 -2.94
N TYR A 81 0.78 7.62 -1.71
CA TYR A 81 2.12 8.18 -1.51
C TYR A 81 3.25 7.18 -1.82
N LEU A 82 3.05 5.89 -1.55
CA LEU A 82 4.02 4.85 -1.90
C LEU A 82 4.22 4.68 -3.41
N GLU A 83 3.21 4.93 -4.24
CA GLU A 83 3.34 4.87 -5.70
C GLU A 83 4.19 6.03 -6.27
N ASP A 84 4.47 7.06 -5.48
CA ASP A 84 5.37 8.18 -5.81
C ASP A 84 6.68 8.13 -4.97
N ASP A 85 6.99 6.97 -4.38
CA ASP A 85 8.14 6.73 -3.47
C ASP A 85 8.21 7.68 -2.26
N ASP A 86 7.11 8.34 -1.89
CA ASP A 86 7.03 9.28 -0.78
C ASP A 86 6.76 8.56 0.55
N ALA A 87 7.78 7.85 1.03
CA ALA A 87 7.71 7.08 2.26
C ALA A 87 7.45 7.96 3.51
N VAL A 88 7.81 9.25 3.48
CA VAL A 88 7.64 10.17 4.62
C VAL A 88 6.16 10.49 4.83
N ASN A 89 5.48 10.90 3.76
CA ASN A 89 4.05 11.16 3.84
C ASN A 89 3.25 9.87 4.03
N ALA A 90 3.65 8.77 3.38
CA ALA A 90 3.00 7.47 3.59
C ALA A 90 3.06 7.01 5.06
N GLU A 91 4.21 7.16 5.72
CA GLU A 91 4.39 6.78 7.14
C GLU A 91 3.47 7.57 8.08
N ALA A 92 3.24 8.86 7.80
CA ALA A 92 2.35 9.68 8.61
C ALA A 92 0.91 9.13 8.65
N PHE A 93 0.41 8.60 7.53
CA PHE A 93 -0.95 8.04 7.44
C PHE A 93 -1.02 6.59 7.92
N ILE A 94 0.01 5.77 7.66
CA ILE A 94 0.00 4.39 8.16
C ILE A 94 0.07 4.34 9.70
N ASN A 95 0.79 5.28 10.33
CA ASN A 95 0.83 5.38 11.78
C ASN A 95 -0.51 5.83 12.39
N LYS A 96 -1.36 6.54 11.63
CA LYS A 96 -2.75 6.80 12.06
C LYS A 96 -3.58 5.53 11.97
N ALA A 97 -3.42 4.77 10.89
CA ALA A 97 -4.09 3.47 10.70
C ALA A 97 -3.72 2.44 11.78
N SER A 98 -2.50 2.48 12.34
CA SER A 98 -2.05 1.51 13.35
C SER A 98 -2.88 1.51 14.62
N PHE A 99 -3.51 2.63 14.98
CA PHE A 99 -4.40 2.70 16.16
C PHE A 99 -5.78 2.08 15.91
N LEU A 100 -6.19 1.98 14.64
CA LEU A 100 -7.51 1.53 14.24
C LEU A 100 -7.50 0.05 13.83
N VAL A 101 -6.39 -0.42 13.26
CA VAL A 101 -6.25 -1.80 12.74
C VAL A 101 -6.49 -2.87 13.81
N SER A 102 -6.14 -2.59 15.07
CA SER A 102 -6.31 -3.55 16.18
C SER A 102 -7.77 -3.85 16.52
N ASN A 103 -8.67 -2.89 16.24
CA ASN A 103 -10.11 -3.02 16.52
C ASN A 103 -10.92 -3.41 15.27
N SER A 104 -10.26 -3.49 14.12
CA SER A 104 -10.87 -3.77 12.82
C SER A 104 -11.14 -5.28 12.65
N GLN A 105 -12.38 -5.61 12.29
CA GLN A 105 -12.78 -6.98 11.93
C GLN A 105 -12.55 -7.29 10.44
N HIS A 106 -12.12 -6.30 9.65
CA HIS A 106 -11.92 -6.44 8.20
C HIS A 106 -10.54 -7.00 7.91
N GLU A 107 -10.46 -8.33 7.76
CA GLU A 107 -9.19 -9.04 7.54
C GLU A 107 -8.45 -8.55 6.27
N VAL A 108 -9.17 -8.26 5.18
CA VAL A 108 -8.60 -7.71 3.92
C VAL A 108 -7.89 -6.39 4.18
N LEU A 109 -8.57 -5.46 4.84
CA LEU A 109 -8.04 -4.13 5.12
C LEU A 109 -6.84 -4.19 6.07
N ASN A 110 -6.88 -5.13 7.03
CA ASN A 110 -5.75 -5.43 7.91
C ASN A 110 -4.55 -5.98 7.12
N LEU A 111 -4.76 -6.81 6.09
CA LEU A 111 -3.70 -7.26 5.21
C LEU A 111 -3.12 -6.10 4.39
N GLN A 112 -3.97 -5.29 3.76
CA GLN A 112 -3.54 -4.11 2.99
C GLN A 112 -2.70 -3.16 3.84
N TYR A 113 -3.09 -2.94 5.10
CA TYR A 113 -2.31 -2.21 6.07
C TYR A 113 -0.92 -2.84 6.30
N LYS A 114 -0.84 -4.15 6.57
CA LYS A 114 0.43 -4.86 6.82
C LYS A 114 1.39 -4.73 5.65
N VAL A 115 0.88 -4.90 4.43
CA VAL A 115 1.65 -4.84 3.18
C VAL A 115 2.16 -3.41 2.96
N CYS A 116 1.29 -2.42 3.11
CA CYS A 116 1.66 -1.01 3.01
C CYS A 116 2.74 -0.64 4.04
N TYR A 117 2.60 -1.09 5.29
CA TYR A 117 3.59 -0.84 6.34
C TYR A 117 4.95 -1.48 6.03
N ALA A 118 4.97 -2.72 5.54
CA ALA A 118 6.20 -3.40 5.13
C ALA A 118 6.91 -2.64 3.98
N ARG A 119 6.17 -2.18 2.97
CA ARG A 119 6.70 -1.35 1.86
C ARG A 119 7.31 -0.04 2.34
N ILE A 120 6.68 0.64 3.30
CA ILE A 120 7.22 1.88 3.89
C ILE A 120 8.55 1.62 4.58
N LEU A 121 8.65 0.53 5.37
CA LEU A 121 9.89 0.17 6.06
C LEU A 121 11.03 -0.15 5.07
N ASP A 122 10.70 -0.81 3.96
CA ASP A 122 11.64 -1.15 2.90
C ASP A 122 12.20 0.13 2.23
N LEU A 123 11.34 1.06 1.82
CA LEU A 123 11.75 2.36 1.27
C LEU A 123 12.58 3.19 2.26
N LYS A 124 12.27 3.09 3.56
CA LYS A 124 13.03 3.74 4.64
C LYS A 124 14.34 3.02 4.98
N ARG A 125 14.71 1.97 4.24
CA ARG A 125 15.92 1.14 4.43
C ARG A 125 15.97 0.42 5.78
N LYS A 126 14.82 0.20 6.41
CA LYS A 126 14.69 -0.63 7.62
C LYS A 126 14.48 -2.09 7.23
N PHE A 127 15.43 -2.63 6.46
CA PHE A 127 15.28 -3.92 5.79
C PHE A 127 15.05 -5.09 6.74
N LEU A 128 15.59 -5.04 7.96
CA LEU A 128 15.37 -6.08 8.98
C LEU A 128 13.90 -6.13 9.42
N GLU A 129 13.33 -4.96 9.74
CA GLU A 129 11.94 -4.83 10.15
C GLU A 129 11.01 -5.17 8.97
N ALA A 130 11.34 -4.73 7.76
CA ALA A 130 10.58 -5.03 6.55
C ALA A 130 10.55 -6.54 6.25
N ALA A 131 11.70 -7.22 6.33
CA ALA A 131 11.81 -8.67 6.09
C ALA A 131 10.94 -9.48 7.04
N LEU A 132 10.92 -9.14 8.34
CA LEU A 132 10.06 -9.80 9.31
C LEU A 132 8.57 -9.64 8.95
N ARG A 133 8.15 -8.44 8.53
CA ARG A 133 6.77 -8.18 8.13
C ARG A 133 6.38 -8.91 6.85
N TYR A 134 7.27 -8.97 5.85
CA TYR A 134 7.01 -9.73 4.63
C TYR A 134 6.95 -11.23 4.89
N TYR A 135 7.76 -11.75 5.82
CA TYR A 135 7.69 -13.16 6.23
C TYR A 135 6.38 -13.48 6.97
N ASP A 136 5.91 -12.59 7.84
CA ASP A 136 4.60 -12.75 8.49
C ASP A 136 3.47 -12.78 7.44
N ILE A 137 3.59 -12.00 6.36
CA ILE A 137 2.62 -11.97 5.25
C ILE A 137 2.71 -13.24 4.42
N SER A 138 3.92 -13.77 4.17
CA SER A 138 4.11 -15.00 3.39
C SER A 138 3.62 -16.26 4.08
N HIS A 139 3.43 -16.21 5.40
CA HIS A 139 2.93 -17.33 6.21
C HIS A 139 1.45 -17.21 6.53
N ILE A 140 0.71 -16.34 5.84
CA ILE A 140 -0.74 -16.29 5.99
C ILE A 140 -1.33 -17.56 5.35
N GLU A 141 -1.64 -18.54 6.20
CA GLU A 141 -2.20 -19.85 5.82
C GLU A 141 -3.55 -19.77 5.09
N LYS A 142 -4.21 -18.60 5.13
CA LYS A 142 -5.50 -18.36 4.48
C LYS A 142 -5.29 -17.80 3.07
N LEU A 143 -5.33 -18.68 2.06
CA LEU A 143 -5.48 -18.30 0.64
C LEU A 143 -6.82 -17.58 0.33
N GLN A 144 -7.68 -17.43 1.33
CA GLN A 144 -8.94 -16.72 1.25
C GLN A 144 -9.10 -15.86 2.51
N ILE A 145 -9.06 -14.54 2.34
CA ILE A 145 -9.29 -13.56 3.41
C ILE A 145 -10.62 -12.88 3.14
N GLY A 146 -11.63 -13.21 3.95
CA GLY A 146 -13.00 -12.79 3.66
C GLY A 146 -13.49 -13.38 2.33
N ASP A 147 -13.94 -12.52 1.42
CA ASP A 147 -14.42 -12.90 0.08
C ASP A 147 -13.33 -12.87 -1.01
N GLU A 148 -12.13 -12.38 -0.67
CA GLU A 148 -11.03 -12.21 -1.63
C GLU A 148 -10.06 -13.41 -1.57
N LEU A 149 -9.71 -13.91 -2.76
CA LEU A 149 -8.68 -14.91 -2.95
C LEU A 149 -7.32 -14.22 -3.05
N ILE A 150 -6.37 -14.63 -2.21
CA ILE A 150 -4.98 -14.20 -2.36
C ILE A 150 -4.36 -15.04 -3.46
N ASP A 151 -3.82 -14.38 -4.48
CA ASP A 151 -3.07 -15.05 -5.54
C ASP A 151 -1.77 -15.66 -4.98
N GLU A 152 -1.46 -16.89 -5.39
CA GLU A 152 -0.23 -17.58 -4.97
C GLU A 152 1.01 -16.80 -5.42
N GLU A 153 0.94 -16.13 -6.58
CA GLU A 153 2.00 -15.24 -7.07
C GLU A 153 2.29 -14.10 -6.07
N ALA A 154 1.25 -13.60 -5.41
CA ALA A 154 1.35 -12.53 -4.43
C ALA A 154 2.15 -12.97 -3.18
N LEU A 155 1.99 -14.24 -2.78
CA LEU A 155 2.73 -14.84 -1.67
C LEU A 155 4.20 -15.09 -2.03
N GLU A 156 4.46 -15.57 -3.24
CA GLU A 156 5.81 -15.76 -3.77
C GLU A 156 6.57 -14.43 -3.86
N GLN A 157 5.90 -13.36 -4.27
CA GLN A 157 6.48 -12.03 -4.29
C GLN A 157 6.86 -11.53 -2.88
N ALA A 158 6.02 -11.79 -1.87
CA ALA A 158 6.35 -11.47 -0.49
C ALA A 158 7.61 -12.23 -0.02
N LEU A 159 7.73 -13.52 -0.32
CA LEU A 159 8.94 -14.32 -0.04
C LEU A 159 10.17 -13.78 -0.77
N SER A 160 10.04 -13.41 -2.04
CA SER A 160 11.12 -12.78 -2.82
C SER A 160 11.59 -11.47 -2.19
N ALA A 161 10.67 -10.67 -1.64
CA ALA A 161 11.00 -9.46 -0.90
C ALA A 161 11.72 -9.74 0.42
N VAL A 162 11.37 -10.82 1.14
CA VAL A 162 12.12 -11.29 2.32
C VAL A 162 13.57 -11.60 1.94
N VAL A 163 13.79 -12.35 0.87
CA VAL A 163 15.14 -12.69 0.38
C VAL A 163 15.91 -11.42 0.03
N SER A 164 15.28 -10.50 -0.71
CA SER A 164 15.91 -9.25 -1.12
C SER A 164 16.30 -8.39 0.09
N CYS A 165 15.37 -8.19 1.03
CA CYS A 165 15.62 -7.42 2.26
C CYS A 165 16.72 -8.06 3.12
N THR A 166 16.73 -9.39 3.29
CA THR A 166 17.74 -10.08 4.11
C THR A 166 19.15 -9.99 3.50
N ILE A 167 19.27 -10.05 2.18
CA ILE A 167 20.54 -9.80 1.47
C ILE A 167 21.01 -8.36 1.72
N LEU A 168 20.10 -7.38 1.63
CA LEU A 168 20.42 -5.97 1.89
C LEU A 168 20.85 -5.73 3.35
N VAL A 169 20.23 -6.39 4.34
CA VAL A 169 20.69 -6.34 5.75
C VAL A 169 22.13 -6.83 5.87
N ALA A 170 22.46 -7.97 5.25
CA ALA A 170 23.80 -8.56 5.30
C ALA A 170 24.88 -7.67 4.66
N ALA A 171 24.50 -6.78 3.74
CA ALA A 171 25.39 -5.79 3.14
C ALA A 171 25.64 -4.56 4.03
N VAL A 172 24.74 -4.27 4.98
CA VAL A 172 24.76 -3.06 5.81
C VAL A 172 25.22 -3.32 7.25
N GLU A 173 24.98 -4.51 7.81
CA GLU A 173 25.29 -4.83 9.21
C GLU A 173 26.38 -5.91 9.41
N SER A 174 27.10 -5.82 10.54
CA SER A 174 28.20 -6.74 10.90
C SER A 174 27.73 -8.19 11.17
N PRO A 175 28.59 -9.22 10.97
CA PRO A 175 28.23 -10.65 11.03
C PRO A 175 27.74 -11.20 12.39
N ARG A 176 27.41 -10.36 13.37
CA ARG A 176 26.93 -10.73 14.70
C ARG A 176 25.40 -10.77 14.84
N VAL A 177 24.63 -10.22 13.88
CA VAL A 177 23.15 -10.28 13.86
C VAL A 177 22.62 -11.59 13.21
N SER A 178 23.47 -12.62 13.19
CA SER A 178 23.36 -13.88 12.45
C SER A 178 22.23 -14.84 12.87
N LEU A 179 21.31 -14.44 13.75
CA LEU A 179 20.19 -15.29 14.18
C LEU A 179 19.00 -15.27 13.23
N LEU A 180 18.69 -14.12 12.59
CA LEU A 180 17.69 -14.06 11.51
C LEU A 180 18.13 -14.89 10.29
N ARG A 181 19.45 -15.02 10.13
CA ARG A 181 20.12 -15.75 9.04
C ARG A 181 19.97 -17.27 9.13
N ILE A 182 19.60 -17.81 10.29
CA ILE A 182 19.46 -19.27 10.49
C ILE A 182 18.00 -19.70 10.27
N VAL A 183 17.04 -18.95 10.80
CA VAL A 183 15.61 -19.31 10.69
C VAL A 183 15.08 -19.03 9.28
N MET A 184 15.33 -17.85 8.72
CA MET A 184 14.86 -17.51 7.37
C MET A 184 15.53 -18.38 6.30
N ALA A 185 16.83 -18.70 6.46
CA ALA A 185 17.55 -19.54 5.51
C ALA A 185 17.13 -21.02 5.54
N GLN A 186 16.65 -21.53 6.68
CA GLN A 186 16.18 -22.92 6.79
C GLN A 186 14.85 -23.13 6.06
N ASP A 187 13.93 -22.17 6.12
CA ASP A 187 12.66 -22.25 5.36
C ASP A 187 12.88 -21.96 3.86
N LEU A 188 13.78 -21.03 3.53
CA LEU A 188 14.11 -20.68 2.14
C LEU A 188 14.87 -21.77 1.37
N LEU A 189 15.65 -22.63 2.04
CA LEU A 189 16.28 -23.79 1.39
C LEU A 189 15.26 -24.85 0.93
N GLY A 190 14.08 -24.90 1.54
CA GLY A 190 12.98 -25.74 1.09
C GLY A 190 12.28 -25.20 -0.16
N VAL A 191 12.09 -23.88 -0.24
CA VAL A 191 11.40 -23.19 -1.35
C VAL A 191 12.33 -22.94 -2.56
N ALA A 192 13.62 -22.67 -2.34
CA ALA A 192 14.59 -22.48 -3.43
C ALA A 192 14.89 -23.75 -4.23
N SER A 193 14.49 -24.94 -3.73
CA SER A 193 14.59 -26.19 -4.48
C SER A 193 13.57 -26.29 -5.63
N SER A 194 12.50 -25.49 -5.64
CA SER A 194 11.48 -25.49 -6.69
C SER A 194 11.57 -24.30 -7.65
N ALA A 195 12.13 -23.17 -7.22
CA ALA A 195 12.29 -21.98 -8.05
C ALA A 195 13.64 -21.98 -8.79
N SER A 196 13.62 -22.34 -10.09
CA SER A 196 14.77 -22.14 -10.98
C SER A 196 15.12 -20.65 -11.04
N VAL A 197 16.24 -20.28 -10.42
CA VAL A 197 16.76 -18.91 -10.39
C VAL A 197 17.28 -18.55 -11.78
N ASP A 198 16.44 -17.96 -12.63
CA ASP A 198 16.92 -17.30 -13.84
C ASP A 198 17.50 -15.93 -13.47
N GLY A 199 18.77 -15.75 -13.81
CA GLY A 199 19.61 -14.65 -13.38
C GLY A 199 19.20 -13.35 -14.06
N SER A 200 18.42 -12.54 -13.37
CA SER A 200 18.26 -11.12 -13.68
C SER A 200 18.05 -10.35 -12.40
N ILE A 201 19.12 -9.67 -11.97
CA ILE A 201 19.22 -8.86 -10.75
C ILE A 201 18.44 -7.53 -10.90
N HIS A 202 17.29 -7.56 -11.56
CA HIS A 202 16.49 -6.38 -11.93
C HIS A 202 15.24 -6.17 -11.05
N THR A 203 15.10 -6.89 -9.93
CA THR A 203 13.83 -6.92 -9.17
C THR A 203 13.77 -6.03 -7.93
N ALA A 204 14.78 -5.21 -7.64
CA ALA A 204 14.75 -4.31 -6.47
C ALA A 204 13.68 -3.18 -6.56
N ASN A 205 12.92 -3.10 -7.65
CA ASN A 205 11.92 -2.04 -7.84
C ASN A 205 10.65 -2.50 -8.56
N ARG A 206 10.27 -3.78 -8.44
CA ARG A 206 8.87 -4.14 -8.73
C ARG A 206 8.05 -3.83 -7.48
N PRO A 207 7.08 -2.90 -7.55
CA PRO A 207 6.20 -2.69 -6.42
C PRO A 207 5.51 -4.03 -6.11
N LEU A 208 5.51 -4.43 -4.84
CA LEU A 208 4.61 -5.45 -4.33
C LEU A 208 3.19 -4.90 -4.43
N VAL A 209 2.66 -4.90 -5.65
CA VAL A 209 1.24 -4.71 -5.90
C VAL A 209 0.66 -6.10 -5.76
N LEU A 210 0.36 -6.48 -4.52
CA LEU A 210 -0.70 -7.46 -4.33
C LEU A 210 -1.92 -6.77 -4.95
N ASN A 211 -2.29 -7.16 -6.17
CA ASN A 211 -3.57 -6.80 -6.79
C ASN A 211 -4.65 -7.55 -6.01
N ILE A 212 -4.83 -7.12 -4.76
CA ILE A 212 -5.98 -7.42 -3.93
C ILE A 212 -7.11 -6.69 -4.64
N SER A 213 -7.85 -7.44 -5.45
CA SER A 213 -8.90 -6.91 -6.32
C SER A 213 -9.98 -6.31 -5.42
N GLU A 214 -10.23 -4.99 -5.55
CA GLU A 214 -11.40 -4.33 -4.94
C GLU A 214 -12.72 -4.94 -5.43
#